data_AF-A0A125YT91-F1
#
_entry.id   AF-A0A125YT91-F1
#
_cell.length_a   1.000
_cell.length_b   1.000
_cell.length_c   1.000
_cell.angle_alpha   90.00
_cell.angle_beta   90.00
_cell.angle_gamma   90.00
#
_symmetry.space_group_name_H-M   'P 1'
#
loop_
_entity.id
_entity.type
_entity.pdbx_description
1 polymer ?
#
loop_
_entity_poly.entity_id
_entity_poly.type
_entity_poly.pdbx_seq_one_letter_code
_entity_poly.pdbx_strand_id
1 'polypeptide(L)'
;MAAFTPKRGCLVVFEGIDRSGKSTQARLAYERLTKEGHAAELIRFPDRTTPIGQVLDRFLANASWSSDGQHPQVPPPQLTHLLFAANRWEAQARILRALGEGRTVLVDRYSFSGIAYTVGAAPSVAETEATRLRREAEASGDVEKTAEAVAASTAATGAPVDATFCRESERGLLAPDAVFFLDVAPQETQKRGGYGDEVYEKLATQERVYQVYRQFDNLPYWRRIAASSLSIEELHEKLFEQLKSVIEATQPDQLLPLGSTGDGRRRLWSTSL
;
A
#
# COMPACT_ATOMS: atom_id res chain seq x y z
N MET A 1 -34.62 -19.88 -9.35
CA MET A 1 -33.53 -18.88 -9.43
C MET A 1 -32.24 -19.63 -9.74
N ALA A 2 -31.42 -19.15 -10.68
CA ALA A 2 -30.12 -19.76 -10.93
C ALA A 2 -29.19 -19.51 -9.73
N ALA A 3 -28.49 -20.55 -9.27
CA ALA A 3 -27.51 -20.41 -8.18
C ALA A 3 -26.25 -19.68 -8.68
N PHE A 4 -25.61 -18.88 -7.82
CA PHE A 4 -24.33 -18.24 -8.14
C PHE A 4 -23.21 -19.29 -8.17
N THR A 5 -22.50 -19.40 -9.28
CA THR A 5 -21.32 -20.25 -9.42
C THR A 5 -20.07 -19.37 -9.50
N PRO A 6 -19.15 -19.44 -8.52
CA PRO A 6 -17.93 -18.65 -8.55
C PRO A 6 -17.04 -18.94 -9.77
N LYS A 7 -16.46 -17.88 -10.32
CA LYS A 7 -15.41 -17.90 -11.35
C LYS A 7 -14.07 -17.50 -10.75
N ARG A 8 -12.98 -17.76 -11.47
CA ARG A 8 -11.63 -17.32 -11.09
C ARG A 8 -11.38 -15.90 -11.61
N GLY A 9 -11.37 -14.93 -10.71
CA GLY A 9 -10.87 -13.57 -10.95
C GLY A 9 -9.34 -13.50 -10.94
N CYS A 10 -8.77 -12.44 -11.52
CA CYS A 10 -7.33 -12.15 -11.46
C CYS A 10 -7.06 -10.97 -10.50
N LEU A 11 -6.08 -11.08 -9.61
CA LEU A 11 -5.68 -10.00 -8.70
C LEU A 11 -4.28 -9.51 -9.05
N VAL A 12 -4.16 -8.27 -9.54
CA VAL A 12 -2.88 -7.67 -9.92
C VAL A 12 -2.65 -6.39 -9.13
N VAL A 13 -1.46 -6.26 -8.52
CA VAL A 13 -1.09 -5.11 -7.70
C VAL A 13 -0.02 -4.28 -8.41
N PHE A 14 -0.14 -2.96 -8.35
CA PHE A 14 0.88 -2.01 -8.77
C PHE A 14 1.59 -1.46 -7.53
N GLU A 15 2.90 -1.68 -7.44
CA GLU A 15 3.76 -1.22 -6.33
C GLU A 15 4.89 -0.32 -6.81
N GLY A 16 5.53 0.38 -5.88
CA GLY A 16 6.56 1.39 -6.16
C GLY A 16 6.53 2.55 -5.18
N ILE A 17 7.63 3.30 -5.15
CA ILE A 17 7.77 4.52 -4.32
C ILE A 17 6.86 5.66 -4.78
N ASP A 18 6.79 6.75 -4.02
CA ASP A 18 5.94 7.88 -4.36
C ASP A 18 6.27 8.44 -5.73
N ARG A 19 5.23 8.81 -6.47
CA ARG A 19 5.28 9.28 -7.88
C ARG A 19 5.95 8.34 -8.87
N SER A 20 6.13 7.06 -8.59
CA SER A 20 6.64 6.12 -9.60
C SER A 20 5.72 5.94 -10.82
N GLY A 21 4.43 6.34 -10.72
CA GLY A 21 3.45 6.28 -11.81
C GLY A 21 2.35 5.22 -11.62
N LYS A 22 2.27 4.59 -10.45
CA LYS A 22 1.32 3.50 -10.14
C LYS A 22 -0.13 3.86 -10.47
N SER A 23 -0.65 4.95 -9.91
CA SER A 23 -2.04 5.36 -10.09
C SER A 23 -2.37 5.61 -11.55
N THR A 24 -1.45 6.23 -12.31
CA THR A 24 -1.60 6.44 -13.74
C THR A 24 -1.69 5.11 -14.48
N GLN A 25 -0.75 4.19 -14.23
CA GLN A 25 -0.68 2.93 -14.95
C GLN A 25 -1.83 1.96 -14.58
N ALA A 26 -2.22 1.91 -13.31
CA ALA A 26 -3.38 1.13 -12.86
C ALA A 26 -4.69 1.65 -13.49
N ARG A 27 -4.86 2.99 -13.58
CA ARG A 27 -6.00 3.61 -14.25
C ARG A 27 -6.03 3.31 -15.75
N LEU A 28 -4.91 3.50 -16.45
CA LEU A 28 -4.82 3.23 -17.89
C LEU A 28 -5.10 1.74 -18.19
N ALA A 29 -4.56 0.83 -17.38
CA ALA A 29 -4.84 -0.61 -17.50
C ALA A 29 -6.33 -0.92 -17.29
N TYR A 30 -6.97 -0.33 -16.28
CA TYR A 30 -8.40 -0.47 -16.04
C TYR A 30 -9.25 0.05 -17.21
N GLU A 31 -8.97 1.26 -17.70
CA GLU A 31 -9.67 1.88 -18.82
C GLU A 31 -9.53 1.04 -20.10
N ARG A 32 -8.34 0.50 -20.36
CA ARG A 32 -8.12 -0.34 -21.54
C ARG A 32 -8.82 -1.70 -21.43
N LEU A 33 -8.75 -2.37 -20.28
CA LEU A 33 -9.47 -3.63 -20.06
C LEU A 33 -10.98 -3.46 -20.27
N THR A 34 -11.56 -2.42 -19.66
CA THR A 34 -13.00 -2.15 -19.78
C THR A 34 -13.42 -1.79 -21.20
N LYS A 35 -12.62 -1.00 -21.92
CA LYS A 35 -12.82 -0.70 -23.34
C LYS A 35 -12.74 -1.93 -24.23
N GLU A 36 -11.86 -2.88 -23.91
CA GLU A 36 -11.72 -4.17 -24.61
C GLU A 36 -12.77 -5.21 -24.16
N GLY A 37 -13.72 -4.84 -23.30
CA GLY A 37 -14.84 -5.69 -22.88
C GLY A 37 -14.54 -6.64 -21.72
N HIS A 38 -13.35 -6.55 -21.11
CA HIS A 38 -12.99 -7.34 -19.94
C HIS A 38 -13.59 -6.74 -18.67
N ALA A 39 -14.26 -7.57 -17.87
CA ALA A 39 -14.77 -7.15 -16.57
C ALA A 39 -13.61 -6.90 -15.59
N ALA A 40 -13.44 -5.66 -15.17
CA ALA A 40 -12.38 -5.25 -14.27
C ALA A 40 -12.89 -4.36 -13.13
N GLU A 41 -12.11 -4.25 -12.07
CA GLU A 41 -12.33 -3.34 -10.96
C GLU A 41 -11.00 -2.71 -10.54
N LEU A 42 -11.01 -1.40 -10.28
CA LEU A 42 -9.85 -0.67 -9.79
C LEU A 42 -10.05 -0.33 -8.31
N ILE A 43 -9.08 -0.71 -7.49
CA ILE A 43 -9.03 -0.43 -6.05
C ILE A 43 -7.71 0.27 -5.75
N ARG A 44 -7.70 1.13 -4.73
CA ARG A 44 -6.49 1.82 -4.25
C ARG A 44 -6.41 1.71 -2.74
N PHE A 45 -5.20 1.50 -2.22
CA PHE A 45 -4.93 1.59 -0.79
C PHE A 45 -3.99 2.78 -0.45
N PRO A 46 -4.23 3.51 0.65
CA PRO A 46 -5.44 3.40 1.48
C PRO A 46 -6.70 3.84 0.72
N ASP A 47 -7.83 3.19 1.00
CA ASP A 47 -9.15 3.65 0.54
C ASP A 47 -9.61 4.78 1.46
N ARG A 48 -9.31 6.01 1.04
CA ARG A 48 -9.58 7.27 1.78
C ARG A 48 -11.07 7.59 1.95
N THR A 49 -11.96 6.82 1.32
CA THR A 49 -13.41 7.05 1.42
C THR A 49 -14.04 6.44 2.67
N THR A 50 -13.37 5.44 3.26
CA THR A 50 -13.81 4.75 4.48
C THR A 50 -13.50 5.57 5.75
N PRO A 51 -14.17 5.31 6.89
CA PRO A 51 -13.81 5.96 8.16
C PRO A 51 -12.34 5.78 8.56
N ILE A 52 -11.77 4.57 8.39
CA ILE A 52 -10.34 4.31 8.63
C ILE A 52 -9.48 5.08 7.63
N GLY A 53 -9.88 5.07 6.36
CA GLY A 53 -9.24 5.83 5.29
C GLY A 53 -9.16 7.33 5.55
N GLN A 54 -10.22 7.93 6.09
CA GLN A 54 -10.24 9.35 6.44
C GLN A 54 -9.28 9.68 7.58
N VAL A 55 -9.10 8.76 8.53
CA VAL A 55 -8.07 8.89 9.58
C VAL A 55 -6.67 8.85 8.95
N LEU A 56 -6.42 7.89 8.05
CA LEU A 56 -5.15 7.75 7.35
C LEU A 56 -4.85 8.94 6.44
N ASP A 57 -5.87 9.50 5.77
CA ASP A 57 -5.73 10.67 4.89
C ASP A 57 -5.23 11.91 5.65
N ARG A 58 -5.82 12.18 6.83
CA ARG A 58 -5.36 13.26 7.72
C ARG A 58 -3.89 13.07 8.12
N PHE A 59 -3.54 11.85 8.55
CA PHE A 59 -2.17 11.53 8.91
C PHE A 59 -1.19 11.72 7.73
N LEU A 60 -1.54 11.26 6.53
CA LEU A 60 -0.69 11.39 5.36
C LEU A 60 -0.47 12.85 4.95
N ALA A 61 -1.48 13.71 5.13
CA ALA A 61 -1.42 15.12 4.77
C ALA A 61 -0.50 15.95 5.69
N ASN A 62 -0.45 15.66 7.00
CA ASN A 62 0.24 16.55 7.95
C ASN A 62 0.90 15.87 9.15
N ALA A 63 1.09 14.54 9.13
CA ALA A 63 1.63 13.75 10.22
C ALA A 63 0.85 13.82 11.54
N SER A 64 -0.37 14.39 11.56
CA SER A 64 -1.19 14.54 12.77
C SER A 64 -2.32 13.51 12.82
N TRP A 65 -2.63 13.05 14.04
CA TRP A 65 -3.76 12.18 14.33
C TRP A 65 -4.93 12.92 15.02
N SER A 66 -4.63 13.91 15.86
CA SER A 66 -5.64 14.73 16.54
C SER A 66 -5.96 16.02 15.78
N SER A 67 -7.22 16.45 15.91
CA SER A 67 -7.74 17.71 15.39
C SER A 67 -8.06 18.73 16.48
N ASP A 68 -7.94 18.35 17.76
CA ASP A 68 -8.28 19.22 18.89
C ASP A 68 -7.25 20.32 19.16
N GLY A 69 -6.04 20.21 18.56
CA GLY A 69 -4.94 21.15 18.76
C GLY A 69 -4.39 21.17 20.18
N GLN A 70 -4.90 20.34 21.08
CA GLN A 70 -4.52 20.29 22.49
C GLN A 70 -3.50 19.19 22.76
N HIS A 71 -3.50 18.13 21.94
CA HIS A 71 -2.51 17.06 22.04
C HIS A 71 -1.85 16.81 20.68
N PRO A 72 -0.64 17.37 20.44
CA PRO A 72 0.13 16.98 19.27
C PRO A 72 0.54 15.51 19.42
N GLN A 73 -0.19 14.63 18.76
CA GLN A 73 0.08 13.19 18.78
C GLN A 73 0.84 12.81 17.53
N VAL A 74 2.14 12.53 17.73
CA VAL A 74 2.89 11.69 16.82
C VAL A 74 2.34 10.28 16.98
N PRO A 75 1.65 9.71 15.98
CA PRO A 75 1.11 8.38 16.14
C PRO A 75 2.27 7.38 16.14
N PRO A 76 2.26 6.39 17.06
CA PRO A 76 3.24 5.31 17.02
C PRO A 76 3.22 4.62 15.64
N PRO A 77 4.37 4.26 15.05
CA PRO A 77 4.43 3.53 13.79
C PRO A 77 3.58 2.26 13.75
N GLN A 78 3.40 1.59 14.90
CA GLN A 78 2.53 0.42 15.05
C GLN A 78 1.07 0.78 14.80
N LEU A 79 0.60 1.90 15.35
CA LEU A 79 -0.78 2.35 15.19
C LEU A 79 -1.07 2.66 13.72
N THR A 80 -0.21 3.45 13.07
CA THR A 80 -0.41 3.80 11.66
C THR A 80 -0.38 2.55 10.78
N HIS A 81 0.56 1.63 11.01
CA HIS A 81 0.62 0.37 10.29
C HIS A 81 -0.65 -0.47 10.45
N LEU A 82 -1.14 -0.65 11.69
CA LEU A 82 -2.36 -1.41 11.96
C LEU A 82 -3.59 -0.80 11.30
N LEU A 83 -3.68 0.54 11.22
CA LEU A 83 -4.77 1.21 10.49
C LEU A 83 -4.68 0.96 8.98
N PHE A 84 -3.47 1.02 8.39
CA PHE A 84 -3.29 0.63 6.99
C PHE A 84 -3.68 -0.84 6.75
N ALA A 85 -3.31 -1.74 7.66
CA ALA A 85 -3.68 -3.16 7.57
C ALA A 85 -5.20 -3.35 7.68
N ALA A 86 -5.84 -2.71 8.66
CA ALA A 86 -7.29 -2.74 8.83
C ALA A 86 -8.02 -2.21 7.59
N ASN A 87 -7.51 -1.17 6.95
CA ASN A 87 -8.07 -0.61 5.72
C ASN A 87 -8.00 -1.58 4.53
N ARG A 88 -7.01 -2.49 4.49
CA ARG A 88 -6.98 -3.61 3.54
C ARG A 88 -8.00 -4.69 3.89
N TRP A 89 -8.10 -5.04 5.17
CA TRP A 89 -9.02 -6.07 5.65
C TRP A 89 -10.49 -5.70 5.43
N GLU A 90 -10.89 -4.44 5.64
CA GLU A 90 -12.27 -4.01 5.40
C GLU A 90 -12.68 -4.13 3.92
N ALA A 91 -11.72 -4.06 2.99
CA ALA A 91 -11.96 -4.23 1.56
C ALA A 91 -11.96 -5.71 1.11
N GLN A 92 -11.58 -6.66 1.96
CA GLN A 92 -11.37 -8.06 1.55
C GLN A 92 -12.65 -8.72 0.99
N ALA A 93 -13.81 -8.45 1.59
CA ALA A 93 -15.08 -9.00 1.10
C ALA A 93 -15.43 -8.49 -0.31
N ARG A 94 -15.17 -7.20 -0.58
CA ARG A 94 -15.36 -6.58 -1.91
C ARG A 94 -14.43 -7.22 -2.94
N ILE A 95 -13.16 -7.39 -2.61
CA ILE A 95 -12.17 -8.02 -3.47
C ILE A 95 -12.58 -9.47 -3.78
N LEU A 96 -12.92 -10.27 -2.76
CA LEU A 96 -13.37 -11.65 -2.94
C LEU A 96 -14.61 -11.77 -3.83
N ARG A 97 -15.59 -10.87 -3.64
CA ARG A 97 -16.79 -10.84 -4.48
C ARG A 97 -16.43 -10.58 -5.95
N ALA A 98 -15.68 -9.52 -6.23
CA ALA A 98 -15.30 -9.17 -7.59
C ALA A 98 -14.54 -10.31 -8.29
N LEU A 99 -13.64 -10.96 -7.55
CA LEU A 99 -12.89 -12.10 -8.05
C LEU A 99 -13.79 -13.32 -8.28
N GLY A 100 -14.72 -13.60 -7.37
CA GLY A 100 -15.70 -14.68 -7.54
C GLY A 100 -16.66 -14.45 -8.70
N GLU A 101 -16.89 -13.20 -9.10
CA GLU A 101 -17.64 -12.84 -10.31
C GLU A 101 -16.78 -12.97 -11.59
N GLY A 102 -15.51 -13.35 -11.46
CA GLY A 102 -14.57 -13.53 -12.57
C GLY A 102 -13.93 -12.23 -13.06
N ARG A 103 -13.95 -11.16 -12.26
CA ARG A 103 -13.33 -9.88 -12.65
C ARG A 103 -11.82 -9.87 -12.41
N THR A 104 -11.12 -9.08 -13.21
CA THR A 104 -9.75 -8.67 -12.90
C THR A 104 -9.78 -7.49 -11.94
N VAL A 105 -9.21 -7.66 -10.75
CA VAL A 105 -9.06 -6.60 -9.74
C VAL A 105 -7.64 -6.04 -9.85
N LEU A 106 -7.54 -4.79 -10.27
CA LEU A 106 -6.32 -4.01 -10.32
C LEU A 106 -6.21 -3.18 -9.03
N VAL A 107 -5.07 -3.26 -8.35
CA VAL A 107 -4.89 -2.63 -7.05
C VAL A 107 -3.69 -1.68 -7.08
N ASP A 108 -3.91 -0.40 -6.82
CA ASP A 108 -2.84 0.59 -6.59
C ASP A 108 -2.42 0.58 -5.12
N ARG A 109 -1.21 0.06 -4.85
CA ARG A 109 -0.64 -0.26 -3.53
C ARG A 109 -1.38 -1.34 -2.76
N TYR A 110 -0.65 -2.18 -2.02
CA TYR A 110 -1.25 -3.21 -1.19
C TYR A 110 -0.38 -3.47 0.05
N SER A 111 -0.25 -4.73 0.48
CA SER A 111 0.53 -5.14 1.65
C SER A 111 2.01 -4.74 1.56
N PHE A 112 2.60 -4.76 0.36
CA PHE A 112 4.01 -4.46 0.17
C PHE A 112 4.32 -2.98 0.45
N SER A 113 3.45 -2.06 -0.01
CA SER A 113 3.49 -0.65 0.42
C SER A 113 3.38 -0.52 1.95
N GLY A 114 2.46 -1.26 2.59
CA GLY A 114 2.30 -1.25 4.04
C GLY A 114 3.60 -1.57 4.78
N ILE A 115 4.26 -2.67 4.41
CA ILE A 115 5.55 -3.08 4.98
C ILE A 115 6.66 -2.07 4.64
N ALA A 116 6.77 -1.67 3.37
CA ALA A 116 7.87 -0.82 2.89
C ALA A 116 7.89 0.55 3.56
N TYR A 117 6.73 1.20 3.68
CA TYR A 117 6.62 2.52 4.31
C TYR A 117 6.72 2.44 5.83
N THR A 118 6.18 1.38 6.45
CA THR A 118 6.30 1.23 7.90
C THR A 118 7.76 1.05 8.31
N VAL A 119 8.49 0.13 7.67
CA VAL A 119 9.90 -0.12 8.01
C VAL A 119 10.81 1.01 7.52
N GLY A 120 10.56 1.52 6.31
CA GLY A 120 11.45 2.49 5.65
C GLY A 120 11.21 3.95 6.04
N ALA A 121 10.03 4.30 6.53
CA ALA A 121 9.65 5.71 6.75
C ALA A 121 9.12 6.00 8.16
N ALA A 122 8.14 5.21 8.63
CA ALA A 122 7.34 5.59 9.80
C ALA A 122 8.14 5.88 11.08
N PRO A 123 9.14 5.07 11.50
CA PRO A 123 9.98 5.37 12.66
C PRO A 123 10.68 6.72 12.59
N SER A 124 11.23 7.07 11.43
CA SER A 124 11.99 8.32 11.27
C SER A 124 11.09 9.54 11.19
N VAL A 125 9.89 9.39 10.61
CA VAL A 125 8.86 10.44 10.67
C VAL A 125 8.44 10.66 12.12
N ALA A 126 8.17 9.58 12.85
CA ALA A 126 7.79 9.65 14.25
C ALA A 126 8.89 10.31 15.10
N GLU A 127 10.15 9.92 14.92
CA GLU A 127 11.29 10.50 15.62
C GLU A 127 11.49 11.99 15.29
N THR A 128 11.32 12.38 14.02
CA THR A 128 11.45 13.78 13.58
C THR A 128 10.39 14.66 14.25
N GLU A 129 9.12 14.25 14.21
CA GLU A 129 8.04 15.01 14.83
C GLU A 129 8.15 15.00 16.35
N ALA A 130 8.53 13.87 16.96
CA ALA A 130 8.75 13.78 18.40
C ALA A 130 9.86 14.73 18.89
N THR A 131 10.96 14.81 18.13
CA THR A 131 12.06 15.74 18.42
C THR A 131 11.62 17.20 18.29
N ARG A 132 10.80 17.51 17.27
CA ARG A 132 10.24 18.85 17.08
C ARG A 132 9.37 19.26 18.27
N LEU A 133 8.42 18.41 18.67
CA LEU A 133 7.53 18.70 19.80
C LEU A 133 8.26 18.88 21.11
N ARG A 134 9.29 18.05 21.38
CA ARG A 134 10.13 18.20 22.58
C ARG A 134 10.82 19.56 22.61
N ARG A 135 11.44 19.98 21.50
CA ARG A 135 12.12 21.29 21.41
C ARG A 135 11.14 22.45 21.61
N GLU A 136 9.96 22.37 21.01
CA GLU A 136 8.92 23.40 21.17
C GLU A 136 8.41 23.47 22.61
N ALA A 137 8.21 22.32 23.27
CA ALA A 137 7.79 22.25 24.66
C ALA A 137 8.89 22.77 25.62
N GLU A 138 10.14 22.36 25.43
CA GLU A 138 11.29 22.85 26.22
C GLU A 138 11.46 24.36 26.11
N ALA A 139 11.35 24.90 24.88
CA ALA A 139 11.44 26.34 24.63
C ALA A 139 10.31 27.14 25.28
N SER A 140 9.17 26.51 25.58
CA SER A 140 8.04 27.17 26.25
C SER A 140 8.24 27.35 27.76
N GLY A 141 9.16 26.60 28.38
CA GLY A 141 9.36 26.57 29.83
C GLY A 141 8.20 25.94 30.62
N ASP A 142 7.19 25.40 29.93
CA ASP A 142 6.02 24.76 30.51
C ASP A 142 6.33 23.29 30.83
N VAL A 143 6.31 22.96 32.12
CA VAL A 143 6.63 21.62 32.63
C VAL A 143 5.59 20.59 32.20
N GLU A 144 4.31 20.97 32.13
CA GLU A 144 3.23 20.08 31.71
C GLU A 144 3.38 19.71 30.24
N LYS A 145 3.59 20.71 29.37
CA LYS A 145 3.85 20.48 27.94
C LYS A 145 5.10 19.64 27.70
N THR A 146 6.13 19.84 28.51
CA THR A 146 7.36 19.05 28.41
C THR A 146 7.11 17.60 28.80
N ALA A 147 6.37 17.35 29.89
CA ALA A 147 5.98 16.00 30.30
C ALA A 147 5.15 15.30 29.21
N GLU A 148 4.19 15.99 28.61
CA GLU A 148 3.39 15.46 27.49
C GLU A 148 4.26 15.14 26.26
N ALA A 149 5.15 16.04 25.85
CA ALA A 149 6.03 15.83 24.70
C ALA A 149 7.01 14.65 24.93
N VAL A 150 7.50 14.48 26.17
CA VAL A 150 8.32 13.33 26.55
C VAL A 150 7.52 12.04 26.43
N ALA A 151 6.30 11.99 26.97
CA ALA A 151 5.43 10.82 26.92
C ALA A 151 5.05 10.45 25.48
N ALA A 152 4.61 11.43 24.67
CA ALA A 152 4.25 11.23 23.27
C ALA A 152 5.43 10.71 22.45
N SER A 153 6.62 11.28 22.63
CA SER A 153 7.82 10.80 21.97
C SER A 153 8.19 9.38 22.41
N THR A 154 8.12 9.07 23.70
CA THR A 154 8.43 7.71 24.20
C THR A 154 7.45 6.69 23.64
N ALA A 155 6.16 7.02 23.55
CA ALA A 155 5.17 6.15 22.91
C ALA A 155 5.46 5.94 21.42
N ALA A 156 5.92 6.98 20.72
CA ALA A 156 6.17 6.93 19.28
C ALA A 156 7.49 6.24 18.89
N THR A 157 8.52 6.29 19.74
CA THR A 157 9.87 5.79 19.42
C THR A 157 10.37 4.67 20.33
N GLY A 158 9.70 4.42 21.46
CA GLY A 158 10.15 3.46 22.49
C GLY A 158 9.97 2.00 22.12
N ALA A 159 9.20 1.68 21.08
CA ALA A 159 9.02 0.33 20.57
C ALA A 159 9.38 0.28 19.07
N PRO A 160 10.33 -0.57 18.65
CA PRO A 160 10.63 -0.74 17.24
C PRO A 160 9.48 -1.39 16.48
N VAL A 161 9.39 -1.10 15.18
CA VAL A 161 8.53 -1.83 14.24
C VAL A 161 9.41 -2.42 13.15
N ASP A 162 9.20 -3.68 12.83
CA ASP A 162 10.01 -4.42 11.85
C ASP A 162 9.14 -5.10 10.79
N ALA A 163 9.78 -5.74 9.82
CA ALA A 163 9.07 -6.45 8.75
C ALA A 163 8.26 -7.64 9.27
N THR A 164 8.65 -8.24 10.41
CA THR A 164 7.93 -9.38 11.00
C THR A 164 6.59 -8.92 11.54
N PHE A 165 6.57 -7.88 12.37
CA PHE A 165 5.34 -7.26 12.86
C PHE A 165 4.40 -6.91 11.70
N CYS A 166 4.93 -6.27 10.66
CA CYS A 166 4.13 -5.84 9.51
C CYS A 166 3.53 -6.99 8.68
N ARG A 167 4.21 -8.15 8.63
CA ARG A 167 3.70 -9.32 7.91
C ARG A 167 2.65 -10.05 8.73
N GLU A 168 2.87 -10.18 10.04
CA GLU A 168 1.94 -10.88 10.94
C GLU A 168 0.61 -10.14 11.09
N SER A 169 0.63 -8.79 11.15
CA SER A 169 -0.60 -7.95 11.18
C SER A 169 -1.48 -8.10 9.93
N GLU A 170 -0.90 -8.54 8.82
CA GLU A 170 -1.54 -8.67 7.51
C GLU A 170 -1.65 -10.13 7.04
N ARG A 171 -1.29 -11.07 7.91
CA ARG A 171 -1.27 -12.49 7.59
C ARG A 171 -2.68 -12.98 7.24
N GLY A 172 -2.83 -13.56 6.06
CA GLY A 172 -4.13 -14.03 5.58
C GLY A 172 -4.81 -13.13 4.54
N LEU A 173 -4.24 -11.95 4.23
CA LEU A 173 -4.67 -11.17 3.05
C LEU A 173 -4.52 -12.02 1.78
N LEU A 174 -5.32 -11.73 0.76
CA LEU A 174 -5.21 -12.44 -0.53
C LEU A 174 -3.85 -12.19 -1.17
N ALA A 175 -3.14 -13.25 -1.56
CA ALA A 175 -1.95 -13.09 -2.38
C ALA A 175 -2.35 -12.69 -3.81
N PRO A 176 -1.63 -11.75 -4.42
CA PRO A 176 -1.86 -11.39 -5.82
C PRO A 176 -1.39 -12.52 -6.75
N ASP A 177 -1.99 -12.53 -7.94
CA ASP A 177 -1.56 -13.36 -9.06
C ASP A 177 -0.30 -12.74 -9.72
N ALA A 178 -0.17 -11.41 -9.72
CA ALA A 178 1.05 -10.69 -10.06
C ALA A 178 1.20 -9.36 -9.30
N VAL A 179 2.45 -8.93 -9.08
CA VAL A 179 2.79 -7.56 -8.63
C VAL A 179 3.65 -6.90 -9.69
N PHE A 180 3.25 -5.74 -10.17
CA PHE A 180 4.03 -4.88 -11.05
C PHE A 180 4.70 -3.80 -10.22
N PHE A 181 6.00 -3.97 -9.96
CA PHE A 181 6.79 -2.97 -9.27
C PHE A 181 7.36 -1.98 -10.28
N LEU A 182 6.84 -0.75 -10.27
CA LEU A 182 7.32 0.34 -11.10
C LEU A 182 8.62 0.87 -10.51
N ASP A 183 9.72 0.41 -11.09
CA ASP A 183 11.07 0.68 -10.64
C ASP A 183 11.57 2.01 -11.20
N VAL A 184 11.51 3.03 -10.34
CA VAL A 184 12.00 4.38 -10.59
C VAL A 184 12.89 4.77 -9.42
N ALA A 185 14.05 5.37 -9.71
CA ALA A 185 14.97 5.83 -8.67
C ALA A 185 14.35 6.99 -7.87
N PRO A 186 14.56 7.07 -6.53
CA PRO A 186 14.06 8.16 -5.69
C PRO A 186 14.39 9.56 -6.23
N GLN A 187 15.61 9.75 -6.74
CA GLN A 187 16.09 11.01 -7.29
C GLN A 187 15.31 11.46 -8.53
N GLU A 188 14.77 10.51 -9.32
CA GLU A 188 13.93 10.83 -10.47
C GLU A 188 12.49 11.12 -10.07
N THR A 189 11.96 10.41 -9.06
CA THR A 189 10.59 10.67 -8.56
C THR A 189 10.46 12.02 -7.86
N GLN A 190 11.53 12.53 -7.22
CA GLN A 190 11.54 13.83 -6.56
C GLN A 190 11.32 15.00 -7.53
N LYS A 191 11.71 14.84 -8.80
CA LYS A 191 11.58 15.87 -9.83
C LYS A 191 10.14 16.01 -10.36
N ARG A 192 9.25 15.07 -10.02
CA ARG A 192 7.85 15.04 -10.51
C ARG A 192 6.98 16.01 -9.71
N GLY A 193 6.04 16.69 -10.36
CA GLY A 193 5.24 17.77 -9.77
C GLY A 193 4.40 17.36 -8.55
N GLY A 194 4.33 18.24 -7.53
CA GLY A 194 3.63 18.05 -6.24
C GLY A 194 4.48 17.46 -5.11
N TYR A 195 5.81 17.29 -5.26
CA TYR A 195 6.63 16.48 -4.34
C TYR A 195 6.81 17.20 -3.01
N GLY A 196 6.46 16.49 -1.94
CA GLY A 196 6.53 17.01 -0.57
C GLY A 196 5.16 17.34 0.02
N ASP A 197 4.06 17.07 -0.70
CA ASP A 197 2.70 17.35 -0.22
C ASP A 197 2.27 16.36 0.88
N GLU A 198 2.83 15.15 0.90
CA GLU A 198 2.54 14.13 1.92
C GLU A 198 3.75 13.84 2.84
N VAL A 199 3.46 13.35 4.04
CA VAL A 199 4.42 13.15 5.14
C VAL A 199 5.64 12.29 4.78
N TYR A 200 5.49 11.35 3.85
CA TYR A 200 6.56 10.45 3.43
C TYR A 200 7.38 10.94 2.23
N GLU A 201 7.00 12.03 1.58
CA GLU A 201 7.63 12.53 0.35
C GLU A 201 8.90 13.36 0.64
N LYS A 202 9.91 12.71 1.23
CA LYS A 202 11.26 13.27 1.46
C LYS A 202 12.29 12.31 0.85
N LEU A 203 13.32 12.83 0.17
CA LEU A 203 14.27 12.00 -0.59
C LEU A 203 14.88 10.88 0.27
N ALA A 204 15.45 11.22 1.42
CA ALA A 204 16.04 10.25 2.36
C ALA A 204 15.02 9.23 2.89
N THR A 205 13.74 9.59 2.95
CA THR A 205 12.66 8.66 3.30
C THR A 205 12.37 7.71 2.14
N GLN A 206 12.21 8.23 0.92
CA GLN A 206 11.95 7.42 -0.27
C GLN A 206 13.12 6.48 -0.60
N GLU A 207 14.38 6.88 -0.35
CA GLU A 207 15.55 6.01 -0.48
C GLU A 207 15.46 4.80 0.45
N ARG A 208 15.09 5.00 1.71
CA ARG A 208 14.90 3.89 2.66
C ARG A 208 13.74 3.00 2.26
N VAL A 209 12.58 3.58 1.90
CA VAL A 209 11.42 2.82 1.41
C VAL A 209 11.78 2.00 0.17
N TYR A 210 12.52 2.59 -0.78
CA TYR A 210 13.00 1.90 -1.98
C TYR A 210 13.87 0.69 -1.62
N GLN A 211 14.82 0.84 -0.69
CA GLN A 211 15.64 -0.29 -0.24
C GLN A 211 14.81 -1.39 0.41
N VAL A 212 13.80 -1.03 1.20
CA VAL A 212 12.90 -2.01 1.82
C VAL A 212 12.10 -2.77 0.76
N TYR A 213 11.65 -2.14 -0.33
CA TYR A 213 10.98 -2.85 -1.43
C TYR A 213 11.84 -3.94 -2.07
N ARG A 214 13.17 -3.77 -2.11
CA ARG A 214 14.09 -4.74 -2.72
C ARG A 214 13.99 -6.13 -2.08
N GLN A 215 13.50 -6.23 -0.85
CA GLN A 215 13.28 -7.51 -0.17
C GLN A 215 12.29 -8.43 -0.91
N PHE A 216 11.43 -7.87 -1.77
CA PHE A 216 10.37 -8.60 -2.47
C PHE A 216 10.80 -9.12 -3.86
N ASP A 217 12.00 -8.77 -4.32
CA ASP A 217 12.47 -9.10 -5.69
C ASP A 217 12.43 -10.59 -6.04
N ASN A 218 12.60 -11.45 -5.04
CA ASN A 218 12.66 -12.90 -5.23
C ASN A 218 11.28 -13.58 -5.14
N LEU A 219 10.20 -12.82 -4.93
CA LEU A 219 8.85 -13.40 -4.95
C LEU A 219 8.52 -13.85 -6.38
N PRO A 220 8.02 -15.07 -6.60
CA PRO A 220 7.84 -15.64 -7.95
C PRO A 220 6.78 -14.90 -8.80
N TYR A 221 5.97 -14.06 -8.19
CA TYR A 221 4.94 -13.24 -8.83
C TYR A 221 5.30 -11.75 -8.87
N TRP A 222 6.51 -11.37 -8.46
CA TRP A 222 7.00 -10.00 -8.48
C TRP A 222 7.68 -9.68 -9.81
N ARG A 223 7.12 -8.72 -10.52
CA ARG A 223 7.63 -8.27 -11.82
C ARG A 223 8.17 -6.86 -11.68
N ARG A 224 9.48 -6.75 -11.69
CA ARG A 224 10.19 -5.46 -11.66
C ARG A 224 10.19 -4.85 -13.06
N ILE A 225 9.60 -3.66 -13.19
CA ILE A 225 9.45 -2.96 -14.47
C ILE A 225 10.24 -1.65 -14.40
N ALA A 226 11.37 -1.60 -15.08
CA ALA A 226 12.14 -0.36 -15.23
C ALA A 226 11.29 0.69 -15.95
N ALA A 227 11.00 1.80 -15.25
CA ALA A 227 10.05 2.83 -15.71
C ALA A 227 10.71 4.21 -15.91
N SER A 228 11.96 4.40 -15.49
CA SER A 228 12.62 5.71 -15.47
C SER A 228 12.86 6.34 -16.85
N SER A 229 12.99 5.52 -17.91
CA SER A 229 13.34 5.98 -19.27
C SER A 229 12.20 5.88 -20.28
N LEU A 230 11.00 5.52 -19.84
CA LEU A 230 9.85 5.29 -20.72
C LEU A 230 8.85 6.44 -20.59
N SER A 231 8.23 6.81 -21.71
CA SER A 231 7.00 7.60 -21.69
C SER A 231 5.87 6.86 -20.96
N ILE A 232 4.79 7.58 -20.63
CA ILE A 232 3.63 6.99 -19.97
C ILE A 232 3.02 5.90 -20.86
N GLU A 233 2.97 6.14 -22.17
CA GLU A 233 2.40 5.29 -23.20
C GLU A 233 3.25 4.02 -23.41
N GLU A 234 4.58 4.15 -23.54
CA GLU A 234 5.49 3.00 -23.70
C GLU A 234 5.47 2.09 -22.46
N LEU A 235 5.47 2.70 -21.26
CA LEU A 235 5.34 1.96 -20.02
C LEU A 235 3.99 1.24 -19.94
N HIS A 236 2.91 1.90 -20.39
CA HIS A 236 1.58 1.32 -20.41
C HIS A 236 1.49 0.10 -21.32
N GLU A 237 1.98 0.19 -22.57
CA GLU A 237 1.97 -0.95 -23.49
C GLU A 237 2.70 -2.16 -22.90
N LYS A 238 3.90 -1.93 -22.33
CA LYS A 238 4.69 -2.98 -21.69
C LYS A 238 3.99 -3.62 -20.48
N LEU A 239 3.36 -2.81 -19.63
CA LEU A 239 2.60 -3.31 -18.47
C LEU A 239 1.36 -4.08 -18.92
N PHE A 240 0.68 -3.60 -19.95
CA PHE A 240 -0.57 -4.18 -20.42
C PHE A 240 -0.38 -5.52 -21.13
N GLU A 241 0.71 -5.69 -21.90
CA GLU A 241 1.08 -6.99 -22.47
C GLU A 241 1.29 -8.05 -21.38
N GLN A 242 2.02 -7.68 -20.32
CA GLN A 242 2.22 -8.57 -19.18
C GLN A 242 0.93 -8.84 -18.41
N LEU A 243 0.06 -7.83 -18.28
CA LEU A 243 -1.25 -7.98 -17.64
C LEU A 243 -2.11 -9.00 -18.38
N LYS A 244 -2.16 -8.94 -19.71
CA LYS A 244 -2.88 -9.92 -20.54
C LYS A 244 -2.39 -11.34 -20.30
N SER A 245 -1.08 -11.54 -20.34
CA SER A 245 -0.47 -12.85 -20.07
C SER A 245 -0.82 -13.38 -18.66
N VAL A 246 -0.84 -12.51 -17.64
CA VAL A 246 -1.25 -12.91 -16.28
C VAL A 246 -2.73 -13.27 -16.23
N ILE A 247 -3.59 -12.49 -16.88
CA ILE A 247 -5.04 -12.75 -16.96
C ILE A 247 -5.30 -14.10 -17.62
N GLU A 248 -4.71 -14.35 -18.80
CA GLU A 248 -4.86 -15.60 -19.55
C GLU A 248 -4.40 -16.82 -18.75
N ALA A 249 -3.29 -16.69 -18.02
CA ALA A 249 -2.77 -17.76 -17.17
C ALA A 249 -3.64 -18.02 -15.91
N THR A 250 -4.41 -17.04 -15.47
CA THR A 250 -5.12 -17.07 -14.17
C THR A 250 -6.63 -17.30 -14.32
N GLN A 251 -7.24 -16.84 -15.40
CA GLN A 251 -8.68 -16.89 -15.63
C GLN A 251 -9.02 -17.91 -16.73
N PRO A 252 -9.07 -19.21 -16.41
CA PRO A 252 -9.52 -20.21 -17.39
C PRO A 252 -10.99 -19.99 -17.73
N ASP A 253 -11.41 -20.37 -18.94
CA ASP A 253 -12.81 -20.31 -19.39
C ASP A 253 -13.76 -21.21 -18.57
N GLN A 254 -13.22 -22.15 -17.77
CA GLN A 254 -13.98 -23.09 -16.94
C GLN A 254 -14.33 -22.53 -15.55
N LEU A 255 -15.54 -22.87 -15.08
CA LEU A 255 -16.04 -22.56 -13.74
C LEU A 255 -15.20 -23.23 -12.65
N LEU A 256 -15.05 -22.58 -11.48
CA LEU A 256 -14.40 -23.21 -10.34
C LEU A 256 -15.30 -24.33 -9.78
N PRO A 257 -14.75 -25.49 -9.38
CA PRO A 257 -15.55 -26.56 -8.79
C PRO A 257 -16.30 -26.08 -7.55
N LEU A 258 -17.63 -26.26 -7.52
CA LEU A 258 -18.45 -26.00 -6.34
C LEU A 258 -18.12 -27.05 -5.27
N GLY A 259 -17.56 -26.63 -4.12
CA GLY A 259 -17.39 -27.50 -2.96
C GLY A 259 -16.03 -27.44 -2.24
N SER A 260 -15.02 -26.74 -2.77
CA SER A 260 -13.81 -26.47 -1.97
C SER A 260 -14.13 -25.39 -0.94
N THR A 261 -13.89 -25.64 0.35
CA THR A 261 -14.08 -24.69 1.46
C THR A 261 -13.07 -23.52 1.45
N GLY A 262 -12.61 -23.12 0.27
CA GLY A 262 -11.68 -22.04 0.01
C GLY A 262 -11.70 -21.70 -1.47
N ASP A 263 -11.42 -20.44 -1.80
CA ASP A 263 -11.32 -19.90 -3.16
C ASP A 263 -10.11 -20.42 -3.96
N GLY A 264 -9.35 -21.37 -3.39
CA GLY A 264 -8.09 -21.89 -3.96
C GLY A 264 -6.97 -20.84 -4.05
N ARG A 265 -7.16 -19.64 -3.47
CA ARG A 265 -6.19 -18.55 -3.58
C ARG A 265 -5.17 -18.63 -2.45
N ARG A 266 -3.90 -18.43 -2.82
CA ARG A 266 -2.81 -18.25 -1.86
C ARG A 266 -3.10 -17.07 -0.93
N ARG A 267 -2.61 -17.16 0.30
CA ARG A 267 -2.67 -16.07 1.28
C ARG A 267 -1.28 -15.48 1.47
N LEU A 268 -1.20 -14.18 1.62
CA LEU A 268 0.04 -13.50 1.97
C LEU A 268 0.44 -13.92 3.38
N TRP A 269 1.75 -14.10 3.56
CA TRP A 269 2.40 -14.32 4.85
C TRP A 269 1.93 -15.57 5.61
N SER A 270 1.22 -16.50 4.97
CA SER A 270 0.63 -17.67 5.63
C SER A 270 1.61 -18.78 5.99
N THR A 271 2.86 -18.72 5.53
CA THR A 271 3.92 -19.69 5.84
C THR A 271 5.28 -19.00 5.84
N SER A 272 6.13 -19.35 6.80
CA SER A 272 7.59 -19.20 6.69
C SER A 272 7.99 -19.77 5.33
N LEU A 273 8.61 -18.95 4.48
CA LEU A 273 9.20 -19.41 3.21
C LEU A 273 10.13 -20.60 3.44
#